data_AF-A0A840GJ91-F1
#
_entry.id   AF-A0A840GJ91-F1
#
_cell.length_a   1.000
_cell.length_b   1.000
_cell.length_c   1.000
_cell.angle_alpha   90.00
_cell.angle_beta   90.00
_cell.angle_gamma   90.00
#
_symmetry.space_group_name_H-M   'P 1'
#
loop_
_entity.id
_entity.type
_entity.pdbx_description
1 polymer ?
#
loop_
_entity_poly.entity_id
_entity_poly.type
_entity_poly.pdbx_seq_one_letter_code
_entity_poly.pdbx_strand_id
1 'polypeptide(L)'
;MKIPAKLPITAEQSRASRFQLGLTQAQVIDDSQLPGYKLKQFETGRFVPDMPFLESLRGFYETRGITFDQPEKQQPAKSPVQSDEPASKPGASIWRPVPRMALYVRDDLPEAELMKVFERMDANDARIETIMLESLKSGFVSEFSEETEAKSRELFGAMAENYLLFRHLQGRSIISAAPASPPATHGDLIASLFAQSPLAIGSGNTVTRQKEDAEAPGQGRTTADESELEEL
;
A
#
# COMPACT_ATOMS: atom_id res chain seq x y z
N MET A 1 -21.90 12.64 -35.02
CA MET A 1 -22.28 13.04 -33.65
C MET A 1 -21.23 14.01 -33.13
N LYS A 2 -21.63 15.18 -32.64
CA LYS A 2 -20.70 16.21 -32.12
C LYS A 2 -20.26 15.77 -30.73
N ILE A 3 -18.99 15.40 -30.57
CA ILE A 3 -18.42 15.08 -29.26
C ILE A 3 -18.24 16.43 -28.55
N PRO A 4 -18.91 16.71 -27.41
CA PRO A 4 -18.70 17.94 -26.66
C PRO A 4 -17.23 18.01 -26.20
N ALA A 5 -16.61 19.17 -26.37
CA ALA A 5 -15.17 19.37 -26.18
C ALA A 5 -14.68 19.24 -24.72
N LYS A 6 -15.57 18.99 -23.77
CA LYS A 6 -15.25 18.82 -22.35
C LYS A 6 -16.20 17.82 -21.71
N LEU A 7 -15.68 16.69 -21.26
CA LEU A 7 -16.44 15.71 -20.48
C LEU A 7 -16.77 16.29 -19.09
N PRO A 8 -17.94 16.01 -18.51
CA PRO A 8 -18.31 16.47 -17.17
C PRO A 8 -17.32 16.04 -16.10
N ILE A 9 -16.81 14.82 -16.22
CA ILE A 9 -15.78 14.21 -15.39
C ILE A 9 -14.93 13.29 -16.27
N THR A 10 -13.61 13.30 -16.08
CA THR A 10 -12.70 12.35 -16.75
C THR A 10 -12.53 11.06 -15.95
N ALA A 11 -12.04 10.00 -16.58
CA ALA A 11 -11.76 8.73 -15.89
C ALA A 11 -10.74 8.90 -14.74
N GLU A 12 -9.74 9.76 -14.95
CA GLU A 12 -8.75 10.12 -13.95
C GLU A 12 -9.37 10.93 -12.79
N GLN A 13 -10.23 11.90 -13.10
CA GLN A 13 -10.95 12.67 -12.09
C GLN A 13 -11.89 11.79 -11.26
N SER A 14 -12.59 10.81 -11.87
CA SER A 14 -13.39 9.84 -11.12
C SER A 14 -12.54 9.04 -10.14
N ARG A 15 -11.43 8.47 -10.61
CA ARG A 15 -10.51 7.69 -9.76
C ARG A 15 -9.94 8.55 -8.63
N ALA A 16 -9.46 9.75 -8.93
CA ALA A 16 -8.92 10.68 -7.94
C ALA A 16 -9.97 11.06 -6.89
N SER A 17 -11.21 11.35 -7.31
CA SER A 17 -12.32 11.70 -6.41
C SER A 17 -12.67 10.53 -5.49
N ARG A 18 -12.72 9.32 -6.04
CA ARG A 18 -12.92 8.08 -5.28
C ARG A 18 -11.85 7.89 -4.22
N PHE A 19 -10.58 8.10 -4.57
CA PHE A 19 -9.47 8.02 -3.62
C PHE A 19 -9.51 9.14 -2.56
N GLN A 20 -9.84 10.37 -2.94
CA GLN A 20 -9.98 11.49 -2.00
C GLN A 20 -11.07 11.24 -0.96
N LEU A 21 -12.14 10.54 -1.35
CA LEU A 21 -13.22 10.14 -0.45
C LEU A 21 -12.94 8.84 0.30
N GLY A 22 -11.88 8.11 -0.04
CA GLY A 22 -11.55 6.82 0.55
C GLY A 22 -12.54 5.71 0.19
N LEU A 23 -13.14 5.76 -1.00
CA LEU A 23 -14.16 4.80 -1.45
C LEU A 23 -13.54 3.71 -2.34
N THR A 24 -14.02 2.47 -2.20
CA THR A 24 -13.73 1.40 -3.17
C THR A 24 -14.60 1.57 -4.42
N GLN A 25 -14.20 0.96 -5.54
CA GLN A 25 -15.02 1.00 -6.75
C GLN A 25 -16.40 0.37 -6.51
N ALA A 26 -16.47 -0.71 -5.72
CA ALA A 26 -17.72 -1.36 -5.33
C ALA A 26 -18.62 -0.41 -4.53
N GLN A 27 -18.07 0.31 -3.55
CA GLN A 27 -18.83 1.29 -2.76
C GLN A 27 -19.40 2.41 -3.62
N VAL A 28 -18.66 2.89 -4.62
CA VAL A 28 -19.20 3.88 -5.57
C VAL A 28 -20.36 3.29 -6.35
N ILE A 29 -20.25 2.05 -6.83
CA ILE A 29 -21.31 1.36 -7.60
C ILE A 29 -22.59 1.24 -6.76
N ASP A 30 -22.44 0.77 -5.52
CA ASP A 30 -23.55 0.55 -4.59
C ASP A 30 -24.21 1.86 -4.18
N ASP A 31 -23.41 2.87 -3.84
CA ASP A 31 -23.94 4.14 -3.33
C ASP A 31 -24.51 5.03 -4.45
N SER A 32 -23.87 5.04 -5.62
CA SER A 32 -24.32 5.86 -6.75
C SER A 32 -25.42 5.19 -7.56
N GLN A 33 -25.67 3.89 -7.33
CA GLN A 33 -26.60 3.07 -8.11
C GLN A 33 -26.32 3.10 -9.62
N LEU A 34 -25.05 3.32 -9.99
CA LEU A 34 -24.64 3.38 -11.39
C LEU A 34 -24.28 1.98 -11.90
N PRO A 35 -24.49 1.66 -13.19
CA PRO A 35 -24.11 0.37 -13.74
C PRO A 35 -22.61 0.09 -13.55
N GLY A 36 -22.27 -0.87 -12.68
CA GLY A 36 -20.89 -1.08 -12.27
C GLY A 36 -19.93 -1.48 -13.39
N TYR A 37 -20.42 -2.22 -14.38
CA TYR A 37 -19.61 -2.57 -15.57
C TYR A 37 -19.18 -1.32 -16.36
N LYS A 38 -20.03 -0.28 -16.44
CA LYS A 38 -19.70 0.99 -17.10
C LYS A 38 -18.67 1.77 -16.30
N LEU A 39 -18.83 1.84 -14.97
CA LEU A 39 -17.86 2.53 -14.11
C LEU A 39 -16.48 1.89 -14.21
N LYS A 40 -16.41 0.55 -14.15
CA LYS A 40 -15.15 -0.18 -14.27
C LYS A 40 -14.46 0.05 -15.62
N GLN A 41 -15.19 -0.03 -16.72
CA GLN A 41 -14.62 0.20 -18.05
C GLN A 41 -14.23 1.67 -18.28
N PHE A 42 -14.96 2.59 -17.65
CA PHE A 42 -14.65 4.02 -17.66
C PHE A 42 -13.36 4.34 -16.91
N GLU A 43 -13.25 3.92 -15.65
CA GLU A 43 -12.06 4.22 -14.83
C GLU A 43 -10.78 3.59 -15.39
N THR A 44 -10.90 2.44 -16.08
CA THR A 44 -9.79 1.78 -16.79
C THR A 44 -9.47 2.41 -18.15
N GLY A 45 -10.21 3.43 -18.60
CA GLY A 45 -9.99 4.12 -19.87
C GLY A 45 -10.37 3.30 -21.11
N ARG A 46 -11.01 2.14 -20.94
CA ARG A 46 -11.40 1.25 -22.05
C ARG A 46 -12.68 1.67 -22.75
N PHE A 47 -13.50 2.48 -22.08
CA PHE A 47 -14.81 2.90 -22.56
C PHE A 47 -15.11 4.31 -22.04
N VAL A 48 -15.79 5.13 -22.84
CA VAL A 48 -16.33 6.42 -22.39
C VAL A 48 -17.86 6.29 -22.36
N PRO A 49 -18.48 6.31 -21.17
CA PRO A 49 -19.92 6.27 -21.03
C PRO A 49 -20.64 7.47 -21.64
N ASP A 50 -21.96 7.35 -21.72
CA ASP A 50 -22.87 8.39 -22.15
C ASP A 50 -22.91 9.57 -21.16
N MET A 51 -23.27 10.76 -21.66
CA MET A 51 -23.31 12.00 -20.87
C MET A 51 -24.16 11.88 -19.58
N PRO A 52 -25.36 11.27 -19.58
CA PRO A 52 -26.15 11.13 -18.36
C PRO A 52 -25.44 10.33 -17.26
N PHE A 53 -24.67 9.32 -17.64
CA PHE A 53 -23.85 8.55 -16.70
C PHE A 53 -22.76 9.41 -16.09
N LEU A 54 -22.04 10.18 -16.91
CA LEU A 54 -20.95 11.06 -16.44
C LEU A 54 -21.45 12.20 -15.56
N GLU A 55 -22.63 12.76 -15.87
CA GLU A 55 -23.29 13.78 -15.04
C GLU A 55 -23.74 13.21 -13.70
N SER A 56 -24.31 12.00 -13.69
CA SER A 56 -24.72 11.32 -12.45
C SER A 56 -23.51 10.99 -11.57
N LEU A 57 -22.42 10.53 -12.18
CA LEU A 57 -21.16 10.23 -11.48
C LEU A 57 -20.51 11.50 -10.91
N ARG A 58 -20.49 12.58 -11.69
CA ARG A 58 -20.02 13.90 -11.22
C ARG A 58 -20.89 14.39 -10.05
N GLY A 59 -22.21 14.36 -10.19
CA GLY A 59 -23.15 14.77 -9.16
C GLY A 59 -22.99 13.95 -7.88
N PHE A 60 -22.76 12.65 -7.98
CA PHE A 60 -22.45 11.80 -6.83
C PHE A 60 -21.23 12.32 -6.05
N TYR A 61 -20.12 12.61 -6.72
CA TYR A 61 -18.93 13.15 -6.06
C TYR A 61 -19.14 14.57 -5.53
N GLU A 62 -19.90 15.41 -6.24
CA GLU A 62 -20.26 16.77 -5.79
C GLU A 62 -21.11 16.75 -4.52
N THR A 63 -22.07 15.84 -4.40
CA THR A 63 -22.86 15.67 -3.15
C THR A 63 -21.99 15.25 -1.96
N ARG A 64 -20.81 14.67 -2.23
CA ARG A 64 -19.81 14.30 -1.22
C ARG A 64 -18.70 15.34 -1.02
N GLY A 65 -18.86 16.53 -1.62
CA GLY A 65 -17.99 17.68 -1.41
C GLY A 65 -16.80 17.76 -2.36
N ILE A 66 -16.80 17.04 -3.48
CA ILE A 66 -15.78 17.17 -4.53
C ILE A 66 -16.22 18.24 -5.54
N THR A 67 -15.37 19.23 -5.84
CA THR A 67 -15.68 20.29 -6.81
C THR A 67 -14.81 20.16 -8.06
N PHE A 68 -15.43 20.12 -9.25
CA PHE A 68 -14.73 19.91 -10.53
C PHE A 68 -14.51 21.21 -11.34
N ASP A 69 -14.73 22.38 -10.73
CA ASP A 69 -14.81 23.67 -11.44
C ASP A 69 -13.46 24.34 -11.76
N GLN A 70 -12.33 23.69 -11.54
CA GLN A 70 -11.03 24.25 -11.91
C GLN A 70 -10.48 23.63 -13.21
N PRO A 71 -10.18 24.45 -14.24
CA PRO A 71 -9.27 24.03 -15.29
C PRO A 71 -7.85 24.03 -14.72
N GLU A 72 -7.22 22.86 -14.70
CA GLU A 72 -5.77 22.66 -14.57
C GLU A 72 -5.04 23.51 -13.53
N LYS A 73 -5.00 23.02 -12.28
CA LYS A 73 -3.78 23.02 -11.44
C LYS A 73 -4.02 22.17 -10.19
N GLN A 74 -3.25 21.11 -10.08
CA GLN A 74 -3.08 20.33 -8.86
C GLN A 74 -2.70 21.26 -7.70
N GLN A 75 -3.59 21.45 -6.72
CA GLN A 75 -3.23 21.89 -5.36
C GLN A 75 -4.20 21.29 -4.34
N PRO A 76 -3.72 20.62 -3.28
CA PRO A 76 -4.58 20.15 -2.21
C PRO A 76 -4.96 21.34 -1.31
N ALA A 77 -6.22 21.76 -1.40
CA ALA A 77 -6.77 22.78 -0.51
C ALA A 77 -6.90 22.21 0.92
N LYS A 78 -6.02 22.66 1.81
CA LYS A 78 -6.20 22.62 3.26
C LYS A 78 -7.44 23.45 3.60
N SER A 79 -8.38 22.91 4.35
CA SER A 79 -9.37 23.70 5.09
C SER A 79 -9.67 23.07 6.45
N PRO A 80 -9.81 23.88 7.51
CA PRO A 80 -9.85 23.42 8.90
C PRO A 80 -11.26 23.02 9.35
N VAL A 81 -11.32 22.01 10.22
CA VAL A 81 -12.55 21.44 10.80
C VAL A 81 -12.92 22.20 12.08
N GLN A 82 -14.18 22.64 12.19
CA GLN A 82 -14.81 22.97 13.48
C GLN A 82 -15.53 21.73 14.01
N SER A 83 -15.23 21.38 15.26
CA SER A 83 -15.71 20.20 15.96
C SER A 83 -16.74 20.59 17.02
N ASP A 84 -17.95 20.05 16.93
CA ASP A 84 -18.91 19.98 18.04
C ASP A 84 -19.18 18.49 18.37
N GLU A 85 -18.84 18.08 19.60
CA GLU A 85 -19.15 16.77 20.17
C GLU A 85 -20.62 16.70 20.65
N PRO A 86 -21.22 15.50 20.69
CA PRO A 86 -21.76 15.07 21.99
C PRO A 86 -21.49 13.61 22.36
N ALA A 87 -21.62 13.37 23.68
CA ALA A 87 -21.17 12.25 24.48
C ALA A 87 -21.67 10.84 24.09
N SER A 88 -20.75 9.88 24.16
CA SER A 88 -20.96 8.44 23.89
C SER A 88 -21.66 7.71 25.04
N LYS A 89 -22.64 6.85 24.70
CA LYS A 89 -23.21 5.83 25.61
C LYS A 89 -22.31 4.57 25.65
N PRO A 90 -22.34 3.76 26.73
CA PRO A 90 -21.56 2.53 26.82
C PRO A 90 -22.19 1.41 25.97
N GLY A 91 -21.41 0.78 25.09
CA GLY A 91 -21.82 -0.39 24.29
C GLY A 91 -21.83 -0.19 22.77
N ALA A 92 -21.56 1.02 22.27
CA ALA A 92 -21.32 1.26 20.85
C ALA A 92 -19.83 1.03 20.51
N SER A 93 -19.58 0.44 19.35
CA SER A 93 -18.28 0.19 18.71
C SER A 93 -17.10 1.00 19.24
N ILE A 94 -16.03 0.31 19.67
CA ILE A 94 -14.75 0.86 20.16
C ILE A 94 -14.01 1.68 19.08
N TRP A 95 -14.51 1.68 17.85
CA TRP A 95 -13.97 2.46 16.75
C TRP A 95 -14.40 3.92 16.88
N ARG A 96 -13.66 4.69 17.69
CA ARG A 96 -13.60 6.13 17.48
C ARG A 96 -12.88 6.35 16.14
N PRO A 97 -13.46 7.04 15.15
CA PRO A 97 -12.70 7.50 14.00
C PRO A 97 -11.62 8.43 14.53
N VAL A 98 -10.39 7.94 14.59
CA VAL A 98 -9.22 8.77 14.86
C VAL A 98 -9.20 9.81 13.73
N PRO A 99 -9.14 11.12 14.03
CA PRO A 99 -9.04 12.14 13.01
C PRO A 99 -7.86 11.78 12.11
N ARG A 100 -8.21 11.50 10.85
CA ARG A 100 -7.40 10.85 9.82
C ARG A 100 -5.92 11.14 10.01
N MET A 101 -5.14 10.15 10.44
CA MET A 101 -3.74 10.14 10.02
C MET A 101 -3.80 10.11 8.50
N ALA A 102 -3.59 11.27 7.87
CA ALA A 102 -3.37 11.30 6.44
C ALA A 102 -2.27 10.29 6.17
N LEU A 103 -2.60 9.22 5.46
CA LEU A 103 -1.62 8.26 4.98
C LEU A 103 -0.65 9.09 4.15
N TYR A 104 0.53 9.36 4.71
CA TYR A 104 1.58 10.04 4.00
C TYR A 104 2.04 9.08 2.90
N VAL A 105 1.71 9.42 1.66
CA VAL A 105 2.26 8.74 0.49
C VAL A 105 3.49 9.55 0.09
N ARG A 106 4.61 8.87 -0.13
CA ARG A 106 5.84 9.49 -0.58
C ARG A 106 5.64 10.11 -1.98
N ASP A 107 6.12 11.34 -2.16
CA ASP A 107 5.92 12.11 -3.41
C ASP A 107 6.85 11.65 -4.55
N ASP A 108 7.87 10.85 -4.25
CA ASP A 108 8.87 10.33 -5.20
C ASP A 108 8.42 9.05 -5.93
N LEU A 109 7.22 8.53 -5.61
CA LEU A 109 6.70 7.32 -6.23
C LEU A 109 6.08 7.62 -7.60
N PRO A 110 6.55 7.00 -8.69
CA PRO A 110 5.90 7.14 -10.00
C PRO A 110 4.43 6.70 -9.92
N GLU A 111 3.52 7.45 -10.55
CA GLU A 111 2.08 7.15 -10.53
C GLU A 111 1.77 5.70 -10.96
N ALA A 112 2.48 5.20 -11.97
CA ALA A 112 2.34 3.82 -12.43
C ALA A 112 2.72 2.78 -11.35
N GLU A 113 3.68 3.09 -10.47
CA GLU A 113 4.05 2.23 -9.35
C GLU A 113 3.03 2.34 -8.21
N LEU A 114 2.55 3.55 -7.92
CA LEU A 114 1.47 3.79 -6.95
C LEU A 114 0.20 3.01 -7.31
N MET A 115 -0.20 3.02 -8.58
CA MET A 115 -1.35 2.27 -9.07
C MET A 115 -1.16 0.76 -8.90
N LYS A 116 0.03 0.21 -9.20
CA LYS A 116 0.33 -1.21 -8.99
C LYS A 116 0.26 -1.61 -7.52
N VAL A 117 0.73 -0.74 -6.62
CA VAL A 117 0.62 -0.96 -5.17
C VAL A 117 -0.84 -1.05 -4.75
N PHE A 118 -1.68 -0.10 -5.16
CA PHE A 118 -3.10 -0.13 -4.81
C PHE A 118 -3.84 -1.33 -5.42
N GLU A 119 -3.60 -1.65 -6.69
CA GLU A 119 -4.18 -2.85 -7.32
C GLU A 119 -3.78 -4.13 -6.58
N ARG A 120 -2.54 -4.21 -6.07
CA ARG A 120 -2.08 -5.35 -5.27
C ARG A 120 -2.78 -5.41 -3.91
N MET A 121 -2.96 -4.27 -3.25
CA MET A 121 -3.69 -4.19 -1.99
C MET A 121 -5.15 -4.62 -2.16
N ASP A 122 -5.83 -4.13 -3.21
CA ASP A 122 -7.20 -4.51 -3.54
C ASP A 122 -7.32 -6.02 -3.80
N ALA A 123 -6.36 -6.60 -4.52
CA ALA A 123 -6.32 -8.04 -4.78
C ALA A 123 -6.10 -8.86 -3.49
N ASN A 124 -5.27 -8.35 -2.58
CA ASN A 124 -5.04 -8.98 -1.28
C ASN A 124 -6.28 -8.87 -0.38
N ASP A 125 -6.98 -7.73 -0.37
CA ASP A 125 -8.21 -7.53 0.40
C ASP A 125 -9.31 -8.50 -0.07
N ALA A 126 -9.50 -8.64 -1.38
CA ALA A 126 -10.44 -9.62 -1.94
C ALA A 126 -10.07 -11.06 -1.55
N ARG A 127 -8.77 -11.37 -1.47
CA ARG A 127 -8.27 -12.68 -1.06
C ARG A 127 -8.48 -12.94 0.44
N ILE A 128 -8.22 -11.94 1.28
CA ILE A 128 -8.48 -11.97 2.72
C ILE A 128 -9.96 -12.20 2.98
N GLU A 129 -10.83 -11.43 2.32
CA GLU A 129 -12.29 -11.58 2.42
C GLU A 129 -12.73 -12.99 2.06
N THR A 130 -12.22 -13.52 0.94
CA THR A 130 -12.54 -14.88 0.49
C THR A 130 -12.18 -15.93 1.55
N ILE A 131 -10.96 -15.88 2.09
CA ILE A 131 -10.49 -16.87 3.08
C ILE A 131 -11.25 -16.73 4.41
N MET A 132 -11.56 -15.51 4.84
CA MET A 132 -12.31 -15.24 6.07
C MET A 132 -13.73 -15.81 6.05
N LEU A 133 -14.31 -16.05 4.88
CA LEU A 133 -15.63 -16.67 4.70
C LEU A 133 -15.56 -18.21 4.60
N GLU A 134 -14.37 -18.80 4.46
CA GLU A 134 -14.21 -20.25 4.39
C GLU A 134 -14.43 -20.90 5.76
N SER A 135 -15.15 -22.03 5.79
CA SER A 135 -15.36 -22.78 7.04
C SER A 135 -14.10 -23.56 7.42
N LEU A 136 -13.75 -23.51 8.70
CA LEU A 136 -12.64 -24.29 9.26
C LEU A 136 -12.95 -25.79 9.18
N LYS A 137 -11.98 -26.58 8.71
CA LYS A 137 -12.10 -28.04 8.66
C LYS A 137 -11.17 -28.65 9.70
N SER A 138 -11.63 -29.65 10.43
CA SER A 138 -10.80 -30.38 11.40
C SER A 138 -9.87 -31.39 10.71
N GLY A 139 -8.70 -31.62 11.30
CA GLY A 139 -7.75 -32.62 10.85
C GLY A 139 -8.06 -34.01 11.40
N PHE A 140 -7.42 -35.04 10.82
CA PHE A 140 -7.49 -36.40 11.37
C PHE A 140 -6.57 -36.57 12.61
N VAL A 141 -5.44 -35.84 12.63
CA VAL A 141 -4.42 -35.91 13.71
C VAL A 141 -4.27 -34.57 14.43
N SER A 142 -4.50 -33.45 13.74
CA SER A 142 -4.43 -32.07 14.25
C SER A 142 -5.82 -31.47 14.47
N GLU A 143 -5.89 -30.37 15.24
CA GLU A 143 -7.14 -29.63 15.49
C GLU A 143 -7.78 -29.13 14.18
N PHE A 144 -6.94 -28.70 13.22
CA PHE A 144 -7.35 -28.22 11.91
C PHE A 144 -6.74 -29.05 10.78
N SER A 145 -7.41 -29.12 9.64
CA SER A 145 -6.90 -29.80 8.45
C SER A 145 -5.69 -29.05 7.88
N GLU A 146 -4.81 -29.76 7.17
CA GLU A 146 -3.68 -29.13 6.47
C GLU A 146 -4.13 -28.02 5.50
N GLU A 147 -5.30 -28.17 4.88
CA GLU A 147 -5.93 -27.16 4.03
C GLU A 147 -6.26 -25.89 4.83
N THR A 148 -6.86 -26.04 6.01
CA THR A 148 -7.20 -24.91 6.90
C THR A 148 -5.93 -24.20 7.38
N GLU A 149 -4.88 -24.94 7.71
CA GLU A 149 -3.59 -24.37 8.11
C GLU A 149 -2.88 -23.67 6.94
N ALA A 150 -2.96 -24.21 5.73
CA ALA A 150 -2.46 -23.56 4.52
C ALA A 150 -3.18 -22.24 4.24
N LYS A 151 -4.51 -22.24 4.32
CA LYS A 151 -5.35 -21.04 4.17
C LYS A 151 -5.06 -20.00 5.25
N SER A 152 -4.82 -20.43 6.48
CA SER A 152 -4.42 -19.53 7.57
C SER A 152 -3.08 -18.87 7.27
N ARG A 153 -2.08 -19.61 6.79
CA ARG A 153 -0.79 -19.04 6.36
C ARG A 153 -0.94 -18.06 5.19
N GLU A 154 -1.79 -18.39 4.22
CA GLU A 154 -2.12 -17.52 3.10
C GLU A 154 -2.78 -16.21 3.55
N LEU A 155 -3.73 -16.29 4.48
CA LEU A 155 -4.40 -15.15 5.10
C LEU A 155 -3.39 -14.23 5.80
N PHE A 156 -2.54 -14.78 6.67
CA PHE A 156 -1.49 -14.00 7.33
C PHE A 156 -0.48 -13.41 6.33
N GLY A 157 -0.16 -14.15 5.27
CA GLY A 157 0.70 -13.66 4.19
C GLY A 157 0.12 -12.45 3.47
N ALA A 158 -1.16 -12.49 3.10
CA ALA A 158 -1.85 -11.37 2.44
C ALA A 158 -1.93 -10.13 3.34
N MET A 159 -2.27 -10.31 4.63
CA MET A 159 -2.29 -9.20 5.59
C MET A 159 -0.90 -8.59 5.81
N ALA A 160 0.13 -9.43 5.93
CA ALA A 160 1.51 -8.97 6.07
C ALA A 160 1.99 -8.22 4.83
N GLU A 161 1.64 -8.68 3.62
CA GLU A 161 1.97 -7.99 2.38
C GLU A 161 1.31 -6.60 2.31
N ASN A 162 0.03 -6.48 2.69
CA ASN A 162 -0.64 -5.17 2.74
C ASN A 162 0.05 -4.22 3.73
N TYR A 163 0.46 -4.71 4.90
CA TYR A 163 1.24 -3.90 5.83
C TYR A 163 2.56 -3.41 5.20
N LEU A 164 3.30 -4.28 4.52
CA LEU A 164 4.56 -3.92 3.85
C LEU A 164 4.33 -2.89 2.73
N LEU A 165 3.22 -3.02 1.99
CA LEU A 165 2.79 -2.06 0.98
C LEU A 165 2.50 -0.68 1.57
N PHE A 166 1.76 -0.62 2.67
CA PHE A 166 1.55 0.63 3.39
C PHE A 166 2.86 1.27 3.85
N ARG A 167 3.82 0.46 4.33
CA ARG A 167 5.14 0.94 4.74
C ARG A 167 5.96 1.45 3.55
N HIS A 168 5.84 0.82 2.39
CA HIS A 168 6.45 1.29 1.14
C HIS A 168 5.86 2.64 0.70
N LEU A 169 4.54 2.78 0.70
CA LEU A 169 3.86 4.05 0.40
C LEU A 169 4.32 5.17 1.32
N GLN A 170 4.58 4.87 2.61
CA GLN A 170 5.09 5.84 3.59
C GLN A 170 6.58 6.16 3.46
N GLY A 171 7.30 5.57 2.50
CA GLY A 171 8.76 5.70 2.38
C GLY A 171 9.53 5.02 3.52
N ARG A 172 8.90 4.09 4.24
CA ARG A 172 9.44 3.38 5.41
C ARG A 172 9.57 1.88 5.15
N SER A 173 10.16 1.51 4.02
CA SER A 173 10.38 0.09 3.69
C SER A 173 11.22 -0.58 4.77
N ILE A 174 10.72 -1.71 5.27
CA ILE A 174 11.38 -2.54 6.28
C ILE A 174 12.24 -3.62 5.58
N ILE A 175 11.97 -3.86 4.30
CA ILE A 175 12.62 -4.89 3.50
C ILE A 175 13.85 -4.28 2.83
N SER A 176 15.02 -4.83 3.15
CA SER A 176 16.27 -4.49 2.46
C SER A 176 16.31 -5.10 1.07
N ALA A 177 17.16 -4.59 0.19
CA ALA A 177 17.39 -5.21 -1.12
C ALA A 177 17.75 -6.70 -0.93
N ALA A 178 17.20 -7.56 -1.79
CA ALA A 178 17.47 -8.99 -1.73
C ALA A 178 18.97 -9.26 -1.88
N PRO A 179 19.59 -10.07 -1.00
CA PRO A 179 21.01 -10.37 -1.12
C PRO A 179 21.29 -11.23 -2.36
N ALA A 180 22.55 -11.21 -2.80
CA ALA A 180 23.05 -12.24 -3.69
C ALA A 180 23.00 -13.59 -2.95
N SER A 181 22.14 -14.49 -3.44
CA SER A 181 21.85 -15.84 -2.95
C SER A 181 23.05 -16.60 -2.34
N PRO A 182 22.87 -17.47 -1.32
CA PRO A 182 21.61 -17.88 -0.67
C PRO A 182 21.17 -16.98 0.51
N PRO A 183 19.87 -16.96 0.86
CA PRO A 183 19.39 -16.20 2.02
C PRO A 183 19.96 -16.78 3.33
N ALA A 184 20.61 -15.93 4.13
CA ALA A 184 21.22 -16.33 5.41
C ALA A 184 20.34 -15.94 6.62
N THR A 185 19.47 -14.95 6.45
CA THR A 185 18.57 -14.44 7.49
C THR A 185 17.10 -14.51 7.06
N HIS A 186 16.18 -14.42 8.02
CA HIS A 186 14.75 -14.26 7.73
C HIS A 186 14.47 -12.99 6.90
N GLY A 187 15.26 -11.93 7.11
CA GLY A 187 15.21 -10.72 6.31
C GLY A 187 15.55 -10.99 4.85
N ASP A 188 16.60 -11.79 4.60
CA ASP A 188 17.01 -12.19 3.25
C ASP A 188 15.95 -13.05 2.56
N LEU A 189 15.34 -13.98 3.29
CA LEU A 189 14.28 -14.82 2.78
C LEU A 189 13.06 -13.98 2.39
N ILE A 190 12.60 -13.09 3.27
CA ILE A 190 11.49 -12.18 2.99
C ILE A 190 11.83 -11.23 1.83
N ALA A 191 13.04 -10.69 1.79
CA ALA A 191 13.50 -9.84 0.70
C ALA A 191 13.51 -10.58 -0.64
N SER A 192 13.90 -11.86 -0.65
CA SER A 192 13.89 -12.71 -1.85
C SER A 192 12.47 -13.00 -2.36
N LEU A 193 11.52 -13.20 -1.44
CA LEU A 193 10.11 -13.38 -1.76
C LEU A 193 9.48 -12.08 -2.27
N PHE A 194 9.82 -10.96 -1.63
CA PHE A 194 9.36 -9.64 -2.05
C PHE A 194 9.98 -9.21 -3.38
N ALA A 195 11.22 -9.60 -3.67
CA ALA A 195 11.88 -9.35 -4.95
C ALA A 195 11.19 -10.06 -6.13
N GLN A 196 10.47 -11.15 -5.86
CA GLN A 196 9.64 -11.85 -6.86
C GLN A 196 8.25 -11.21 -6.99
N SER A 197 7.88 -10.34 -6.05
CA SER A 197 6.63 -9.57 -6.15
C SER A 197 6.78 -8.48 -7.21
N PRO A 198 5.71 -8.13 -7.96
CA PRO A 198 5.71 -7.03 -8.93
C PRO A 198 6.18 -5.67 -8.39
N LEU A 199 6.30 -5.54 -7.07
CA LEU A 199 6.71 -4.38 -6.29
C LEU A 199 8.23 -4.20 -6.20
N ALA A 200 9.01 -5.23 -6.53
CA ALA A 200 10.47 -5.20 -6.47
C ALA A 200 11.11 -4.14 -7.39
N ILE A 201 10.37 -3.68 -8.40
CA ILE A 201 10.88 -2.83 -9.48
C ILE A 201 11.12 -1.37 -9.02
N GLY A 202 10.71 -0.97 -7.82
CA GLY A 202 10.89 0.40 -7.30
C GLY A 202 11.70 0.55 -6.01
N SER A 203 12.16 -0.55 -5.39
CA SER A 203 12.90 -0.53 -4.10
C SER A 203 14.41 -0.27 -4.25
N GLY A 204 14.80 0.60 -5.17
CA GLY A 204 16.19 1.00 -5.41
C GLY A 204 16.82 1.90 -4.33
N ASN A 205 16.20 2.04 -3.14
CA ASN A 205 16.82 2.75 -2.02
C ASN A 205 17.54 1.77 -1.09
N THR A 206 18.83 1.61 -1.36
CA THR A 206 19.82 1.04 -0.44
C THR A 206 19.81 1.76 0.90
N VAL A 207 19.32 1.11 1.96
CA VAL A 207 19.77 1.43 3.31
C VAL A 207 21.18 0.87 3.42
N THR A 208 22.18 1.71 3.19
CA THR A 208 23.58 1.38 3.44
C THR A 208 23.71 1.17 4.95
N ARG A 209 23.70 -0.08 5.39
CA ARG A 209 24.07 -0.44 6.76
C ARG A 209 25.57 -0.14 6.90
N GLN A 210 25.91 1.04 7.40
CA GLN A 210 27.28 1.34 7.80
C GLN A 210 27.68 0.29 8.84
N LYS A 211 28.62 -0.55 8.44
CA LYS A 211 29.31 -1.49 9.31
C LYS A 211 30.26 -0.65 10.15
N GLU A 212 29.80 -0.20 11.32
CA GLU A 212 30.71 0.22 12.39
C GLU A 212 31.50 -1.02 12.80
N ASP A 213 32.69 -1.16 12.24
CA ASP A 213 33.67 -2.12 12.73
C ASP A 213 34.09 -1.66 14.14
N ALA A 214 33.61 -2.41 15.13
CA ALA A 214 34.06 -2.34 16.50
C ALA A 214 35.50 -2.90 16.57
N GLU A 215 36.49 -2.03 16.41
CA GLU A 215 37.88 -2.35 16.78
C GLU A 215 38.08 -2.03 18.26
N ALA A 216 38.04 -3.07 19.09
CA ALA A 216 38.32 -2.99 20.52
C ALA A 216 39.81 -2.71 20.78
N PRO A 217 40.16 -2.04 21.89
CA PRO A 217 41.51 -1.56 22.13
C PRO A 217 42.39 -2.60 22.84
N GLY A 218 43.68 -2.55 22.54
CA GLY A 218 44.72 -2.80 23.54
C GLY A 218 45.50 -4.11 23.42
N GLN A 219 46.66 -4.04 22.77
CA GLN A 219 47.87 -4.73 23.26
C GLN A 219 49.07 -3.80 23.11
N GLY A 220 49.51 -3.22 24.23
CA GLY A 220 50.85 -2.69 24.34
C GLY A 220 51.76 -3.72 25.02
N ARG A 221 52.95 -3.97 24.44
CA ARG A 221 54.25 -3.94 25.12
C ARG A 221 55.40 -4.41 24.21
N THR A 222 56.31 -3.47 23.94
CA THR A 222 57.78 -3.53 24.09
C THR A 222 58.53 -4.85 23.94
N THR A 223 59.51 -4.86 23.03
CA THR A 223 60.99 -5.00 23.26
C THR A 223 61.70 -4.54 21.97
N ALA A 224 62.53 -3.49 21.97
CA ALA A 224 64.00 -3.53 22.17
C ALA A 224 64.67 -4.60 21.28
N ASP A 225 65.27 -4.20 20.15
CA ASP A 225 66.69 -3.82 20.02
C ASP A 225 67.63 -4.97 20.36
N GLU A 226 68.12 -5.66 19.33
CA GLU A 226 69.41 -6.37 19.35
C GLU A 226 69.86 -6.59 17.90
N SER A 227 70.78 -5.72 17.48
CA SER A 227 71.74 -5.96 16.42
C SER A 227 72.88 -6.83 16.95
N GLU A 228 73.12 -7.99 16.34
CA GLU A 228 74.42 -8.72 16.31
C GLU A 228 74.25 -9.86 15.28
N LEU A 229 74.87 -9.77 14.10
CA LEU A 229 76.20 -10.31 13.72
C LEU A 229 76.25 -11.84 13.63
N GLU A 230 76.34 -12.33 12.38
CA GLU A 230 76.99 -13.56 11.83
C GLU A 230 76.28 -13.84 10.48
N GLU A 231 76.87 -13.97 9.29
CA GLU A 231 78.21 -14.32 8.82
C GLU A 231 78.50 -13.66 7.44
N LEU A 232 79.80 -13.54 7.12
CA LEU A 232 80.47 -13.24 5.83
C LEU A 232 80.73 -11.77 5.44
#